data_AF-A0A1V5QMW9-F1
#
_entry.id   AF-A0A1V5QMW9-F1
#
_cell.length_a   1.000
_cell.length_b   1.000
_cell.length_c   1.000
_cell.angle_alpha   90.00
_cell.angle_beta   90.00
_cell.angle_gamma   90.00
#
_symmetry.space_group_name_H-M   'P 1'
#
loop_
_entity.id
_entity.type
_entity.pdbx_description
1 polymer ?
#
loop_
_entity_poly.entity_id
_entity_poly.type
_entity_poly.pdbx_seq_one_letter_code
_entity_poly.pdbx_strand_id
1 'polypeptide(L)'
;MGNKGSIIDIIQKMVQEGQPQEKILQTLKDLGVNEEQSKRLLLIAEADTFTLLKKEINYLVKDELLLQKKDFEEMIRKDIKFIEAEEKKNVAEIAKSQLKEVEEDIVASTKDFEGRVNKVIGDSQRSVSLVKVALDSLNSRLAQMELDVEQIKVHKFRKKSMFFSYTMLALGGIILLISIGLFFFNFNSLDIAQIVTICVLILASIVLMFASIIG
;
A
#
# COMPACT_ATOMS: atom_id res chain seq x y z
N MET A 1 106.26 15.32 -5.37
CA MET A 1 104.84 15.73 -5.26
C MET A 1 104.49 16.42 -6.58
N GLY A 2 103.50 16.08 -7.38
CA GLY A 2 102.55 14.98 -7.38
C GLY A 2 101.93 14.96 -8.78
N ASN A 3 101.96 13.81 -9.45
CA ASN A 3 101.33 13.63 -10.77
C ASN A 3 100.29 12.50 -10.72
N LYS A 4 99.51 12.46 -9.62
CA LYS A 4 98.46 11.46 -9.39
C LYS A 4 97.22 11.66 -10.29
N GLY A 5 97.17 12.73 -11.08
CA GLY A 5 96.17 12.94 -12.12
C GLY A 5 96.52 12.32 -13.48
N SER A 6 97.74 11.82 -13.71
CA SER A 6 98.18 11.53 -15.09
C SER A 6 98.03 10.08 -15.55
N ILE A 7 97.77 9.10 -14.67
CA ILE A 7 97.72 7.67 -15.06
C ILE A 7 96.28 7.13 -15.01
N ILE A 8 95.51 7.51 -14.00
CA ILE A 8 94.11 7.08 -13.85
C ILE A 8 93.25 7.63 -15.00
N ASP A 9 93.44 8.88 -15.39
CA ASP A 9 92.72 9.51 -16.50
C ASP A 9 93.01 8.83 -17.85
N ILE A 10 94.24 8.35 -18.05
CA ILE A 10 94.62 7.59 -19.25
C ILE A 10 93.92 6.23 -19.27
N ILE A 11 93.87 5.52 -18.13
CA ILE A 11 93.17 4.24 -18.03
C ILE A 11 91.67 4.43 -18.25
N GLN A 12 91.05 5.41 -17.57
CA GLN A 12 89.63 5.70 -17.73
C GLN A 12 89.29 6.01 -19.20
N LYS A 13 90.12 6.81 -19.88
CA LYS A 13 89.93 7.12 -21.30
C LYS A 13 90.06 5.87 -22.19
N MET A 14 91.07 5.02 -21.95
CA MET A 14 91.25 3.79 -22.72
C MET A 14 90.13 2.76 -22.47
N VAL A 15 89.60 2.68 -21.25
CA VAL A 15 88.45 1.84 -20.89
C VAL A 15 87.17 2.36 -21.55
N GLN A 16 86.95 3.68 -21.55
CA GLN A 16 85.82 4.33 -22.23
C GLN A 16 85.88 4.17 -23.76
N GLU A 17 87.07 4.18 -24.35
CA GLU A 17 87.31 3.94 -25.78
C GLU A 17 87.23 2.44 -26.18
N GLY A 18 87.05 1.53 -25.21
CA GLY A 18 86.90 0.10 -25.47
C GLY A 18 88.20 -0.61 -25.89
N GLN A 19 89.36 -0.12 -25.44
CA GLN A 19 90.63 -0.76 -25.78
C GLN A 19 90.80 -2.13 -25.11
N PRO A 20 91.45 -3.10 -25.77
CA PRO A 20 91.64 -4.44 -25.21
C PRO A 20 92.50 -4.42 -23.94
N GLN A 21 92.14 -5.29 -22.99
CA GLN A 21 92.71 -5.35 -21.64
C GLN A 21 94.24 -5.48 -21.64
N GLU A 22 94.77 -6.31 -22.54
CA GLU A 22 96.20 -6.55 -22.72
C GLU A 22 96.96 -5.27 -23.10
N LYS A 23 96.34 -4.44 -23.96
CA LYS A 23 96.93 -3.18 -24.41
C LYS A 23 96.96 -2.13 -23.29
N ILE A 24 95.91 -2.09 -22.46
CA ILE A 24 95.84 -1.20 -21.29
C ILE A 24 96.89 -1.61 -20.24
N LEU A 25 97.00 -2.92 -19.97
CA LEU A 25 98.00 -3.45 -19.03
C LEU A 25 99.44 -3.21 -19.53
N GLN A 26 99.67 -3.29 -20.83
CA GLN A 26 100.97 -3.02 -21.43
C GLN A 26 101.32 -1.53 -21.35
N THR A 27 100.37 -0.63 -21.67
CA THR A 27 100.56 0.81 -21.49
C THR A 27 100.82 1.18 -20.02
N LEU A 28 100.20 0.47 -19.07
CA LEU A 28 100.46 0.68 -17.63
C LEU A 28 101.84 0.17 -17.19
N LYS A 29 102.32 -0.94 -17.77
CA LYS A 29 103.69 -1.43 -17.56
C LYS A 29 104.72 -0.44 -18.14
N ASP A 30 104.46 0.11 -19.32
CA ASP A 30 105.33 1.10 -19.98
C ASP A 30 105.42 2.41 -19.18
N LEU A 31 104.38 2.74 -18.40
CA LEU A 31 104.35 3.87 -17.46
C LEU A 31 105.00 3.55 -16.09
N GLY A 32 105.61 2.37 -15.94
CA GLY A 32 106.37 1.97 -14.74
C GLY A 32 105.53 1.41 -13.59
N VAL A 33 104.28 1.00 -13.85
CA VAL A 33 103.40 0.40 -12.83
C VAL A 33 103.57 -1.12 -12.80
N ASN A 34 103.68 -1.69 -11.60
CA ASN A 34 103.77 -3.14 -11.42
C ASN A 34 102.49 -3.84 -11.91
N GLU A 35 102.61 -5.05 -12.47
CA GLU A 35 101.51 -5.82 -13.04
C GLU A 35 100.31 -5.99 -12.10
N GLU A 36 100.57 -6.25 -10.81
CA GLU A 36 99.50 -6.39 -9.81
C GLU A 36 98.76 -5.06 -9.57
N GLN A 37 99.48 -3.94 -9.59
CA GLN A 37 98.92 -2.60 -9.45
C GLN A 37 98.14 -2.19 -10.70
N SER A 38 98.63 -2.54 -11.90
CA SER A 38 97.95 -2.29 -13.17
C SER A 38 96.59 -3.02 -13.25
N LYS A 39 96.53 -4.28 -12.80
CA LYS A 39 95.26 -5.03 -12.72
C LYS A 39 94.27 -4.40 -11.75
N ARG A 40 94.72 -3.94 -10.57
CA ARG A 40 93.85 -3.25 -9.60
C ARG A 40 93.36 -1.90 -10.12
N LEU A 41 94.22 -1.11 -10.76
CA LEU A 41 93.85 0.19 -11.33
C LEU A 41 92.85 0.06 -12.48
N LEU A 42 93.01 -0.98 -13.31
CA LEU A 42 92.05 -1.30 -14.35
C LEU A 42 90.67 -1.66 -13.78
N LEU A 43 90.61 -2.53 -12.76
CA LEU A 43 89.35 -2.90 -12.11
C LEU A 43 88.64 -1.69 -11.49
N ILE A 44 89.38 -0.76 -10.89
CA ILE A 44 88.83 0.48 -10.34
C ILE A 44 88.26 1.36 -11.46
N ALA A 45 88.99 1.52 -12.57
CA ALA A 45 88.54 2.31 -13.70
C ALA A 45 87.31 1.70 -14.40
N GLU A 46 87.24 0.37 -14.53
CA GLU A 46 86.07 -0.35 -15.04
C GLU A 46 84.86 -0.17 -14.11
N ALA A 47 85.06 -0.28 -12.79
CA ALA A 47 83.99 -0.10 -11.81
C ALA A 47 83.44 1.33 -11.79
N ASP A 48 84.30 2.35 -11.90
CA ASP A 48 83.90 3.75 -12.01
C ASP A 48 83.13 4.01 -13.31
N THR A 49 83.61 3.47 -14.43
CA THR A 49 82.94 3.59 -15.73
C THR A 49 81.58 2.91 -15.71
N PHE A 50 81.46 1.74 -15.09
CA PHE A 50 80.20 1.03 -14.92
C PHE A 50 79.21 1.82 -14.04
N THR A 51 79.71 2.46 -12.98
CA THR A 51 78.90 3.30 -12.08
C THR A 51 78.36 4.54 -12.82
N LEU A 52 79.18 5.17 -13.65
CA LEU A 52 78.78 6.30 -14.51
C LEU A 52 77.73 5.87 -15.53
N LEU A 53 77.94 4.76 -16.25
CA LEU A 53 76.97 4.21 -17.20
C LEU A 53 75.65 3.87 -16.52
N LYS A 54 75.68 3.22 -15.36
CA LYS A 54 74.48 2.90 -14.58
C LYS A 54 73.70 4.16 -14.17
N LYS A 55 74.40 5.25 -13.84
CA LYS A 55 73.78 6.53 -13.47
C LYS A 55 73.11 7.18 -14.69
N GLU A 56 73.79 7.19 -15.83
CA GLU A 56 73.27 7.77 -17.07
C GLU A 56 72.07 6.99 -17.61
N ILE A 57 72.15 5.65 -17.62
CA ILE A 57 71.04 4.78 -17.99
C ILE A 57 69.84 5.03 -17.07
N ASN A 58 70.04 5.12 -15.76
CA ASN A 58 68.95 5.42 -14.84
C ASN A 58 68.33 6.80 -15.08
N TYR A 59 69.12 7.79 -15.50
CA TYR A 59 68.63 9.12 -15.83
C TYR A 59 67.78 9.08 -17.10
N LEU A 60 68.29 8.48 -18.18
CA LEU A 60 67.57 8.30 -19.45
C LEU A 60 66.26 7.53 -19.26
N VAL A 61 66.30 6.40 -18.54
CA VAL A 61 65.11 5.59 -18.26
C VAL A 61 64.08 6.37 -17.44
N LYS A 62 64.51 7.19 -16.46
CA LYS A 62 63.59 8.02 -15.68
C LYS A 62 62.95 9.12 -16.53
N ASP A 63 63.73 9.78 -17.37
CA ASP A 63 63.24 10.86 -18.23
C ASP A 63 62.23 10.32 -19.25
N GLU A 64 62.54 9.17 -19.87
CA GLU A 64 61.66 8.50 -20.81
C GLU A 64 60.39 7.95 -20.15
N LEU A 65 60.49 7.40 -18.94
CA LEU A 65 59.31 7.00 -18.15
C LEU A 65 58.43 8.19 -17.75
N LEU A 66 59.01 9.37 -17.47
CA LEU A 66 58.24 10.56 -17.14
C LEU A 66 57.46 11.08 -18.36
N LEU A 67 58.07 11.02 -19.55
CA LEU A 67 57.40 11.36 -20.81
C LEU A 67 56.26 10.37 -21.09
N GLN A 68 56.55 9.06 -21.05
CA GLN A 68 55.53 8.02 -21.29
C GLN A 68 54.40 8.07 -20.26
N LYS A 69 54.70 8.38 -19.00
CA LYS A 69 53.68 8.50 -17.95
C LYS A 69 52.61 9.53 -18.34
N LYS A 70 53.02 10.68 -18.89
CA LYS A 70 52.08 11.72 -19.31
C LYS A 70 51.18 11.24 -20.45
N ASP A 71 51.75 10.55 -21.43
CA ASP A 71 51.01 9.99 -22.55
C ASP A 71 50.01 8.92 -22.08
N PHE A 72 50.41 8.06 -21.15
CA PHE A 72 49.51 7.10 -20.51
C PHE A 72 48.39 7.78 -19.72
N GLU A 73 48.67 8.84 -18.97
CA GLU A 73 47.65 9.59 -18.23
C GLU A 73 46.62 10.24 -19.18
N GLU A 74 47.06 10.78 -20.32
CA GLU A 74 46.15 11.34 -21.33
C GLU A 74 45.30 10.24 -21.99
N MET A 75 45.90 9.10 -22.32
CA MET A 75 45.18 7.96 -22.90
C MET A 75 44.12 7.43 -21.93
N ILE A 76 44.48 7.21 -20.66
CA ILE A 76 43.55 6.78 -19.61
C ILE A 76 42.41 7.79 -19.44
N ARG A 77 42.70 9.10 -19.42
CA ARG A 77 41.64 10.13 -19.32
C ARG A 77 40.69 10.10 -20.51
N LYS A 78 41.20 9.83 -21.72
CA LYS A 78 40.38 9.74 -22.92
C LYS A 78 39.47 8.52 -22.88
N ASP A 79 40.00 7.37 -22.47
CA ASP A 79 39.25 6.12 -22.37
C ASP A 79 38.18 6.22 -21.27
N ILE A 80 38.50 6.79 -20.11
CA ILE A 80 37.52 7.04 -19.03
C ILE A 80 36.37 7.90 -19.54
N LYS A 81 36.64 8.99 -20.26
CA LYS A 81 35.58 9.86 -20.81
C LYS A 81 34.70 9.13 -21.82
N PHE A 82 35.29 8.27 -22.64
CA PHE A 82 34.55 7.48 -23.60
C PHE A 82 33.63 6.48 -22.90
N ILE A 83 34.17 5.71 -21.95
CA ILE A 83 33.41 4.75 -21.15
C ILE A 83 32.30 5.45 -20.36
N GLU A 84 32.58 6.57 -19.71
CA GLU A 84 31.55 7.34 -18.98
C GLU A 84 30.40 7.81 -19.88
N ALA A 85 30.70 8.21 -21.12
CA ALA A 85 29.67 8.65 -22.06
C ALA A 85 28.80 7.48 -22.54
N GLU A 86 29.42 6.33 -22.80
CA GLU A 86 28.73 5.10 -23.20
C GLU A 86 27.86 4.54 -22.07
N GLU A 87 28.42 4.43 -20.86
CA GLU A 87 27.70 4.01 -19.66
C GLU A 87 26.53 4.94 -19.33
N LYS A 88 26.71 6.26 -19.40
CA LYS A 88 25.60 7.21 -19.20
C LYS A 88 24.46 6.99 -20.17
N LYS A 89 24.76 6.67 -21.44
CA LYS A 89 23.74 6.38 -22.45
C LYS A 89 23.03 5.07 -22.14
N ASN A 90 23.78 4.01 -21.82
CA ASN A 90 23.20 2.71 -21.47
C ASN A 90 22.31 2.79 -20.22
N VAL A 91 22.78 3.45 -19.16
CA VAL A 91 22.00 3.67 -17.94
C VAL A 91 20.73 4.47 -18.22
N ALA A 92 20.80 5.49 -19.08
CA ALA A 92 19.61 6.26 -19.46
C ALA A 92 18.59 5.42 -20.26
N GLU A 93 19.05 4.57 -21.18
CA GLU A 93 18.18 3.65 -21.93
C GLU A 93 17.53 2.61 -21.02
N ILE A 94 18.29 2.00 -20.11
CA ILE A 94 17.79 1.04 -19.11
C ILE A 94 16.76 1.72 -18.21
N ALA A 95 17.07 2.90 -17.68
CA ALA A 95 16.15 3.66 -16.83
C ALA A 95 14.85 4.01 -17.57
N LYS A 96 14.94 4.42 -18.84
CA LYS A 96 13.76 4.70 -19.66
C LYS A 96 12.91 3.46 -19.90
N SER A 97 13.54 2.31 -20.15
CA SER A 97 12.84 1.03 -20.33
C SER A 97 12.11 0.62 -19.06
N GLN A 98 12.77 0.70 -17.90
CA GLN A 98 12.18 0.36 -16.60
C GLN A 98 11.03 1.31 -16.24
N LEU A 99 11.18 2.61 -16.49
CA LEU A 99 10.11 3.58 -16.26
C LEU A 99 8.89 3.29 -17.13
N LYS A 100 9.10 2.86 -18.38
CA LYS A 100 8.01 2.49 -19.28
C LYS A 100 7.27 1.22 -18.82
N GLU A 101 8.00 0.21 -18.36
CA GLU A 101 7.41 -1.00 -17.78
C GLU A 101 6.56 -0.69 -16.54
N VAL A 102 7.10 0.15 -15.64
CA VAL A 102 6.37 0.63 -14.46
C VAL A 102 5.13 1.44 -14.85
N GLU A 103 5.21 2.28 -15.88
CA GLU A 103 4.06 3.03 -16.39
C GLU A 103 2.97 2.10 -16.93
N GLU A 104 3.35 1.09 -17.72
CA GLU A 104 2.42 0.08 -18.24
C GLU A 104 1.74 -0.72 -17.11
N ASP A 105 2.48 -1.12 -16.09
CA ASP A 105 1.96 -1.80 -14.89
C ASP A 105 1.00 -0.93 -14.09
N ILE A 106 1.32 0.35 -13.90
CA ILE A 106 0.45 1.30 -13.20
C ILE A 106 -0.86 1.48 -13.98
N VAL A 107 -0.79 1.60 -15.31
CA VAL A 107 -1.98 1.72 -16.17
C VAL A 107 -2.84 0.47 -16.08
N ALA A 108 -2.24 -0.73 -16.10
CA ALA A 108 -2.97 -1.99 -15.94
C ALA A 108 -3.65 -2.08 -14.56
N SER A 109 -2.92 -1.78 -13.49
CA SER A 109 -3.44 -1.77 -12.11
C SER A 109 -4.59 -0.77 -11.93
N THR A 110 -4.50 0.40 -12.58
CA THR A 110 -5.54 1.43 -12.54
C THR A 110 -6.82 0.94 -13.22
N LYS A 111 -6.72 0.30 -14.39
CA LYS A 111 -7.88 -0.30 -15.07
C LYS A 111 -8.55 -1.40 -14.24
N ASP A 112 -7.75 -2.25 -13.61
CA ASP A 112 -8.27 -3.28 -12.71
C ASP A 112 -8.98 -2.68 -11.49
N PHE A 113 -8.42 -1.60 -10.94
CA PHE A 113 -9.05 -0.85 -9.85
C PHE A 113 -10.38 -0.22 -10.28
N GLU A 114 -10.43 0.45 -11.43
CA GLU A 114 -11.67 0.99 -12.00
C GLU A 114 -12.73 -0.10 -12.21
N GLY A 115 -12.31 -1.27 -12.72
CA GLY A 115 -13.19 -2.44 -12.87
C GLY A 115 -13.78 -2.90 -11.55
N ARG A 116 -12.95 -2.99 -10.49
CA ARG A 116 -13.42 -3.33 -9.13
C ARG A 116 -14.37 -2.28 -8.57
N VAL A 117 -14.06 -0.99 -8.72
CA VAL A 117 -14.92 0.11 -8.24
C VAL A 117 -16.28 0.08 -8.93
N ASN A 118 -16.30 -0.05 -10.26
CA ASN A 118 -17.55 -0.13 -11.03
C ASN A 118 -18.40 -1.33 -10.61
N LYS A 119 -17.78 -2.48 -10.34
CA LYS A 119 -18.48 -3.66 -9.79
C LYS A 119 -19.11 -3.37 -8.43
N VAL A 120 -18.35 -2.78 -7.50
CA VAL A 120 -18.83 -2.42 -6.16
C VAL A 120 -19.97 -1.40 -6.23
N ILE A 121 -19.88 -0.40 -7.10
CA ILE A 121 -20.96 0.57 -7.32
C ILE A 121 -22.21 -0.14 -7.84
N GLY A 122 -22.08 -1.03 -8.83
CA GLY A 122 -23.19 -1.82 -9.35
C GLY A 122 -23.86 -2.69 -8.29
N ASP A 123 -23.06 -3.40 -7.48
CA ASP A 123 -23.55 -4.23 -6.37
C ASP A 123 -24.24 -3.39 -5.28
N SER A 124 -23.71 -2.21 -4.98
CA SER A 124 -24.32 -1.25 -4.06
C SER A 124 -25.65 -0.71 -4.58
N GLN A 125 -25.73 -0.31 -5.85
CA GLN A 125 -26.97 0.14 -6.48
C GLN A 125 -28.04 -0.96 -6.50
N ARG A 126 -27.62 -2.21 -6.75
CA ARG A 126 -28.50 -3.38 -6.69
C ARG A 126 -29.02 -3.61 -5.28
N SER A 127 -28.15 -3.52 -4.28
CA SER A 127 -28.51 -3.64 -2.87
C SER A 127 -29.49 -2.54 -2.44
N VAL A 128 -29.25 -1.29 -2.84
CA VAL A 128 -30.16 -0.17 -2.59
C VAL A 128 -31.53 -0.43 -3.25
N SER A 129 -31.54 -0.95 -4.47
CA SER A 129 -32.78 -1.30 -5.18
C SER A 129 -33.55 -2.40 -4.45
N LEU A 130 -32.86 -3.45 -3.98
CA LEU A 130 -33.47 -4.52 -3.20
C LEU A 130 -34.03 -4.00 -1.86
N VAL A 131 -33.30 -3.13 -1.17
CA VAL A 131 -33.77 -2.48 0.07
C VAL A 131 -35.02 -1.63 -0.19
N LYS A 132 -35.03 -0.86 -1.29
CA LYS A 132 -36.21 -0.07 -1.67
C LYS A 132 -37.43 -0.94 -1.94
N VAL A 133 -37.28 -2.02 -2.70
CA VAL A 133 -38.36 -2.99 -2.96
C VAL A 133 -38.85 -3.64 -1.66
N ALA A 134 -37.92 -4.00 -0.76
CA ALA A 134 -38.28 -4.55 0.55
C ALA A 134 -39.03 -3.53 1.42
N LEU A 135 -38.63 -2.26 1.42
CA LEU A 135 -39.31 -1.16 2.10
C LEU A 135 -40.72 -0.92 1.53
N ASP A 136 -40.86 -0.89 0.21
CA ASP A 136 -42.16 -0.74 -0.45
C ASP A 136 -43.09 -1.91 -0.10
N SER A 137 -42.56 -3.13 -0.06
CA SER A 137 -43.30 -4.32 0.37
C SER A 137 -43.71 -4.25 1.84
N LEU A 138 -42.81 -3.81 2.73
CA LEU A 138 -43.11 -3.61 4.15
C LEU A 138 -44.17 -2.53 4.36
N ASN A 139 -44.10 -1.42 3.62
CA ASN A 139 -45.07 -0.35 3.70
C ASN A 139 -46.48 -0.83 3.27
N SER A 140 -46.55 -1.61 2.19
CA SER A 140 -47.80 -2.25 1.75
C SER A 140 -48.37 -3.22 2.80
N ARG A 141 -47.50 -4.05 3.42
CA ARG A 141 -47.90 -4.95 4.51
C ARG A 141 -48.35 -4.19 5.75
N LEU A 142 -47.71 -3.08 6.10
CA LEU A 142 -48.11 -2.22 7.21
C LEU A 142 -49.49 -1.60 6.95
N ALA A 143 -49.73 -1.08 5.75
CA ALA A 143 -51.04 -0.54 5.37
C ALA A 143 -52.15 -1.62 5.45
N GLN A 144 -51.86 -2.85 5.02
CA GLN A 144 -52.79 -3.99 5.20
C GLN A 144 -53.01 -4.32 6.69
N MET A 145 -51.95 -4.36 7.49
CA MET A 145 -52.06 -4.58 8.94
C MET A 145 -52.88 -3.50 9.63
N GLU A 146 -52.72 -2.23 9.26
CA GLU A 146 -53.53 -1.13 9.79
C GLU A 146 -55.01 -1.33 9.48
N LEU A 147 -55.35 -1.69 8.24
CA LEU A 147 -56.71 -2.03 7.82
C LEU A 147 -57.25 -3.24 8.59
N ASP A 148 -56.47 -4.30 8.75
CA ASP A 148 -56.86 -5.49 9.53
C ASP A 148 -57.08 -5.14 11.00
N VAL A 149 -56.24 -4.27 11.59
CA VAL A 149 -56.40 -3.81 12.97
C VAL A 149 -57.65 -2.94 13.11
N GLU A 150 -57.95 -2.07 12.15
CA GLU A 150 -59.20 -1.32 12.12
C GLU A 150 -60.42 -2.24 12.02
N GLN A 151 -60.38 -3.23 11.12
CA GLN A 151 -61.43 -4.24 11.00
C GLN A 151 -61.59 -5.06 12.28
N ILE A 152 -60.50 -5.47 12.93
CA ILE A 152 -60.54 -6.20 14.21
C ILE A 152 -61.11 -5.31 15.32
N LYS A 153 -60.75 -4.02 15.38
CA LYS A 153 -61.36 -3.08 16.32
C LYS A 153 -62.86 -2.98 16.08
N VAL A 154 -63.30 -2.75 14.84
CA VAL A 154 -64.72 -2.70 14.47
C VAL A 154 -65.44 -4.00 14.82
N HIS A 155 -64.85 -5.16 14.54
CA HIS A 155 -65.46 -6.46 14.85
C HIS A 155 -65.54 -6.73 16.36
N LYS A 156 -64.51 -6.36 17.14
CA LYS A 156 -64.54 -6.45 18.61
C LYS A 156 -65.61 -5.52 19.20
N PHE A 157 -65.74 -4.29 18.69
CA PHE A 157 -66.80 -3.38 19.12
C PHE A 157 -68.19 -3.92 18.77
N ARG A 158 -68.39 -4.42 17.54
CA ARG A 158 -69.65 -5.01 17.09
C ARG A 158 -70.05 -6.26 17.88
N LYS A 159 -69.11 -7.16 18.17
CA LYS A 159 -69.39 -8.39 18.95
C LYS A 159 -69.70 -8.08 20.41
N LYS A 160 -69.01 -7.09 21.01
CA LYS A 160 -69.27 -6.65 22.39
C LYS A 160 -70.61 -5.91 22.50
N SER A 161 -70.95 -5.04 21.55
CA SER A 161 -72.26 -4.37 21.49
C SER A 161 -73.40 -5.39 21.28
N MET A 162 -73.23 -6.34 20.35
CA MET A 162 -74.23 -7.38 20.12
C MET A 162 -74.49 -8.25 21.37
N PHE A 163 -73.43 -8.65 22.09
CA PHE A 163 -73.60 -9.39 23.35
C PHE A 163 -74.33 -8.55 24.40
N PHE A 164 -73.95 -7.27 24.56
CA PHE A 164 -74.61 -6.35 25.50
C PHE A 164 -76.09 -6.15 25.17
N SER A 165 -76.41 -5.94 23.89
CA SER A 165 -77.77 -5.84 23.39
C SER A 165 -78.61 -7.09 23.71
N TYR A 166 -78.10 -8.29 23.42
CA TYR A 166 -78.82 -9.53 23.76
C TYR A 166 -79.02 -9.70 25.28
N THR A 167 -78.02 -9.36 26.10
CA THR A 167 -78.18 -9.44 27.56
C THR A 167 -79.22 -8.45 28.10
N MET A 168 -79.24 -7.22 27.58
CA MET A 168 -80.24 -6.20 27.95
C MET A 168 -81.65 -6.61 27.53
N LEU A 169 -81.81 -7.18 26.33
CA LEU A 169 -83.09 -7.68 25.83
C LEU A 169 -83.62 -8.85 26.69
N ALA A 170 -82.74 -9.80 27.03
CA ALA A 170 -83.10 -10.93 27.89
C ALA A 170 -83.52 -10.47 29.30
N LEU A 171 -82.77 -9.55 29.91
CA LEU A 171 -83.09 -8.95 31.21
C LEU A 171 -84.43 -8.21 31.18
N GLY A 172 -84.65 -7.37 30.17
CA GLY A 172 -85.93 -6.68 29.97
C GLY A 172 -87.09 -7.66 29.83
N GLY A 173 -86.96 -8.67 28.97
CA GLY A 173 -87.98 -9.71 28.80
C GLY A 173 -88.32 -10.47 30.09
N ILE A 174 -87.31 -10.79 30.91
CA ILE A 174 -87.51 -11.44 32.21
C ILE A 174 -88.27 -10.51 33.17
N ILE A 175 -87.88 -9.24 33.28
CA ILE A 175 -88.55 -8.26 34.15
C ILE A 175 -90.01 -8.07 33.71
N LEU A 176 -90.28 -8.05 32.41
CA LEU A 176 -91.63 -7.96 31.86
C LEU A 176 -92.47 -9.18 32.26
N LEU A 177 -91.93 -10.39 32.10
CA LEU A 177 -92.61 -11.62 32.49
C LEU A 177 -92.88 -11.68 34.00
N ILE A 178 -91.91 -11.27 34.83
CA ILE A 178 -92.08 -11.19 36.29
C ILE A 178 -93.18 -10.18 36.65
N SER A 179 -93.19 -9.01 36.00
CA SER A 179 -94.20 -7.98 36.24
C SER A 179 -95.60 -8.45 35.88
N ILE A 180 -95.75 -9.12 34.75
CA ILE A 180 -97.02 -9.73 34.32
C ILE A 180 -97.42 -10.86 35.28
N GLY A 181 -96.48 -11.72 35.67
CA GLY A 181 -96.73 -12.80 36.62
C GLY A 181 -97.22 -12.28 37.97
N LEU A 182 -96.55 -11.26 38.53
CA LEU A 182 -96.95 -10.61 39.78
C LEU A 182 -98.33 -9.98 39.68
N PHE A 183 -98.68 -9.40 38.53
CA PHE A 183 -100.00 -8.85 38.27
C PHE A 183 -101.10 -9.93 38.30
N PHE A 184 -100.87 -11.07 37.65
CA PHE A 184 -101.84 -12.17 37.63
C PHE A 184 -101.97 -12.89 38.98
N PHE A 185 -100.86 -13.15 39.68
CA PHE A 185 -100.90 -13.87 40.96
C PHE A 185 -101.47 -13.02 42.10
N ASN A 186 -101.25 -11.70 42.11
CA ASN A 186 -101.69 -10.84 43.20
C ASN A 186 -102.98 -10.06 42.89
N PHE A 187 -103.66 -10.33 41.78
CA PHE A 187 -104.80 -9.56 41.28
C PHE A 187 -105.92 -9.33 42.31
N ASN A 188 -106.13 -10.27 43.24
CA ASN A 188 -107.17 -10.19 44.26
C ASN A 188 -106.77 -9.38 45.52
N SER A 189 -105.51 -8.96 45.65
CA SER A 189 -104.97 -8.30 46.85
C SER A 189 -104.02 -7.14 46.52
N LEU A 190 -104.24 -6.46 45.38
CA LEU A 190 -103.40 -5.34 44.96
C LEU A 190 -103.65 -4.10 45.80
N ASP A 191 -102.62 -3.68 46.54
CA ASP A 191 -102.55 -2.36 47.17
C ASP A 191 -102.05 -1.30 46.16
N ILE A 192 -102.39 -0.02 46.40
CA ILE A 192 -101.99 1.12 45.55
C ILE A 192 -100.46 1.14 45.37
N ALA A 193 -99.70 0.82 46.42
CA ALA A 193 -98.24 0.73 46.37
C ALA A 193 -97.73 -0.35 45.39
N GLN A 194 -98.42 -1.49 45.30
CA GLN A 194 -98.05 -2.58 44.39
C GLN A 194 -98.36 -2.24 42.94
N ILE A 195 -99.47 -1.54 42.68
CA ILE A 195 -99.84 -1.05 41.35
C ILE A 195 -98.76 -0.08 40.82
N VAL A 196 -98.36 0.89 41.64
CA VAL A 196 -97.28 1.84 41.27
C VAL A 196 -95.97 1.10 40.98
N THR A 197 -95.62 0.12 41.81
CA THR A 197 -94.41 -0.69 41.64
C THR A 197 -94.43 -1.49 40.33
N ILE A 198 -95.55 -2.11 39.98
CA ILE A 198 -95.72 -2.85 38.72
C ILE A 198 -95.61 -1.90 37.51
N CYS A 199 -96.23 -0.72 37.56
CA CYS A 199 -96.10 0.28 36.49
C CYS A 199 -94.66 0.73 36.28
N VAL A 200 -93.90 0.99 37.36
CA VAL A 200 -92.48 1.36 37.27
C VAL A 200 -91.65 0.21 36.69
N LEU A 201 -91.90 -1.04 37.08
CA LEU A 201 -91.19 -2.20 36.54
C LEU A 201 -91.46 -2.44 35.05
N ILE A 202 -92.71 -2.26 34.61
CA ILE A 202 -93.07 -2.33 33.18
C ILE A 202 -92.36 -1.22 32.40
N LEU A 203 -92.35 0.01 32.92
CA LEU A 203 -91.68 1.14 32.25
C LEU A 203 -90.16 0.92 32.19
N ALA A 204 -89.55 0.47 33.29
CA ALA A 204 -88.13 0.11 33.33
C ALA A 204 -87.79 -1.02 32.35
N SER A 205 -88.65 -2.03 32.24
CA SER A 205 -88.51 -3.12 31.27
C SER A 205 -88.54 -2.61 29.83
N ILE A 206 -89.50 -1.75 29.49
CA ILE A 206 -89.62 -1.17 28.14
C ILE A 206 -88.36 -0.35 27.82
N VAL A 207 -87.90 0.49 28.77
CA VAL A 207 -86.69 1.30 28.60
C VAL A 207 -85.45 0.42 28.39
N LEU A 208 -85.29 -0.66 29.15
CA LEU A 208 -84.18 -1.61 28.98
C LEU A 208 -84.22 -2.31 27.61
N MET A 209 -85.41 -2.68 27.14
CA MET A 209 -85.58 -3.30 25.82
C MET A 209 -85.30 -2.30 24.68
N PHE A 210 -85.69 -1.03 24.81
CA PHE A 210 -85.33 0.01 23.82
C PHE A 210 -83.85 0.36 23.84
N ALA A 211 -83.21 0.38 25.01
CA ALA A 211 -81.77 0.60 25.13
C ALA A 211 -80.96 -0.51 24.42
N SER A 212 -81.48 -1.74 24.35
CA SER A 212 -80.89 -2.83 23.57
C SER A 212 -80.95 -2.60 22.05
N ILE A 213 -81.94 -1.87 21.53
CA ILE A 213 -82.09 -1.64 20.08
C ILE A 213 -81.14 -0.54 19.58
N ILE A 214 -80.78 0.41 20.46
CA ILE A 214 -79.96 1.58 20.12
C ILE A 214 -78.44 1.29 20.31
N GLY A 215 -78.08 0.30 21.14
CA GLY A 215 -76.68 -0.09 21.42
C GLY A 215 -76.18 -1.30 20.65
#